data_AF-A0A7X7LS75-F1
#
_entry.id   AF-A0A7X7LS75-F1
#
_cell.length_a   1.000
_cell.length_b   1.000
_cell.length_c   1.000
_cell.angle_alpha   90.00
_cell.angle_beta   90.00
_cell.angle_gamma   90.00
#
_symmetry.space_group_name_H-M   'P 1'
#
loop_
_entity.id
_entity.type
_entity.pdbx_description
1 polymer ?
#
loop_
_entity_poly.entity_id
_entity_poly.type
_entity_poly.pdbx_seq_one_letter_code
_entity_poly.pdbx_strand_id
1 'polypeptide(L)'
;MNLNTRRVVGILLVIFGVFFLLDKLEILEFSPLFTGWWTLFLIIPAILSMGKNGVNVGNAILLAIGVFFLLEERGWNIRGFFVPSVLILFGIVLVLNKKN
;
A
#
# COMPACT_ATOMS: atom_id res chain seq x y z
N MET A 1 21.00 4.45 -15.95
CA MET A 1 19.60 4.89 -15.84
C MET A 1 19.34 5.90 -16.96
N ASN A 2 18.80 5.47 -18.10
CA ASN A 2 18.69 6.30 -19.32
C ASN A 2 17.63 7.40 -19.15
N LEU A 3 17.89 8.58 -19.73
CA LEU A 3 17.02 9.77 -19.65
C LEU A 3 15.57 9.50 -20.12
N ASN A 4 15.38 8.50 -20.99
CA ASN A 4 14.05 8.06 -21.44
C ASN A 4 13.20 7.46 -20.32
N THR A 5 13.78 6.68 -19.40
CA THR A 5 13.02 6.05 -18.31
C THR A 5 12.47 7.10 -17.34
N ARG A 6 13.26 8.14 -17.02
CA ARG A 6 12.81 9.22 -16.13
C ARG A 6 11.66 10.02 -16.75
N ARG A 7 11.73 10.31 -18.05
CA ARG A 7 10.66 11.02 -18.78
C ARG A 7 9.39 10.18 -18.87
N VAL A 8 9.51 8.88 -19.17
CA VAL A 8 8.35 7.97 -19.24
C VAL A 8 7.66 7.85 -17.87
N VAL A 9 8.42 7.65 -16.79
CA VAL A 9 7.87 7.61 -15.43
C VAL A 9 7.22 8.94 -15.06
N GLY A 10 7.85 10.07 -15.41
CA GLY A 10 7.29 11.40 -15.17
C GLY A 10 5.97 11.63 -15.91
N ILE A 11 5.88 11.26 -17.19
CA ILE A 11 4.65 11.37 -17.99
C ILE A 11 3.54 10.49 -17.40
N LEU A 12 3.87 9.24 -17.02
CA LEU A 12 2.91 8.34 -16.38
C LEU A 12 2.37 8.94 -15.07
N LEU A 13 3.24 9.51 -14.22
CA LEU A 13 2.83 10.16 -12.98
C LEU A 13 1.90 11.35 -13.24
N VAL A 14 2.20 12.20 -14.23
CA VAL A 14 1.34 13.33 -14.60
C VAL A 14 -0.03 12.83 -15.07
N ILE A 15 -0.07 11.83 -15.95
CA ILE A 15 -1.32 11.25 -16.45
C ILE A 15 -2.17 10.68 -15.29
N PHE A 16 -1.57 9.86 -14.42
CA PHE A 16 -2.26 9.33 -13.24
C PHE A 16 -2.78 10.45 -12.33
N GLY A 17 -1.97 11.47 -12.06
CA GLY A 17 -2.36 12.60 -11.24
C GLY A 17 -3.53 13.40 -11.83
N VAL A 18 -3.53 13.62 -13.15
CA VAL A 18 -4.63 14.30 -13.85
C VAL A 18 -5.92 13.46 -13.78
N PHE A 19 -5.84 12.15 -13.99
CA PHE A 19 -7.01 11.27 -13.87
C PHE A 19 -7.62 11.31 -12.46
N PHE A 20 -6.79 11.23 -11.42
CA PHE A 20 -7.25 11.36 -10.04
C PHE A 20 -7.88 12.73 -9.75
N LEU A 21 -7.31 13.81 -10.30
CA LEU A 21 -7.84 15.14 -10.12
C LEU A 21 -9.20 15.32 -10.81
N LEU A 22 -9.35 14.81 -12.03
CA LEU A 22 -10.60 14.88 -12.80
C LEU A 22 -11.72 14.05 -12.17
N ASP A 23 -11.39 12.89 -11.60
CA ASP A 23 -12.32 12.07 -10.80
C ASP A 23 -12.81 12.84 -9.56
N LYS A 24 -11.91 13.50 -8.83
CA LYS A 24 -12.28 14.34 -7.67
C LYS A 24 -13.08 15.58 -8.03
N LEU A 25 -12.97 16.06 -9.26
CA LEU A 25 -13.76 17.19 -9.77
C LEU A 25 -15.11 16.74 -10.35
N GLU A 26 -15.43 15.44 -10.31
CA GLU A 26 -16.65 14.85 -10.88
C GLU A 26 -16.82 15.14 -12.39
N ILE A 27 -15.72 15.48 -13.09
CA ILE A 27 -15.71 15.78 -14.53
C ILE A 27 -15.71 14.49 -15.36
N LEU A 28 -15.07 13.44 -14.82
CA LEU A 28 -15.02 12.10 -15.38
C LEU A 28 -15.27 11.10 -14.26
N GLU A 29 -16.30 10.27 -14.39
CA GLU A 29 -16.52 9.15 -13.47
C GLU A 29 -15.47 8.07 -13.73
N PHE A 30 -14.34 8.15 -13.01
CA PHE A 30 -13.38 7.08 -13.02
C PHE A 30 -13.76 6.13 -11.89
N SER A 31 -14.46 5.04 -12.20
CA SER A 31 -14.66 3.96 -11.23
C SER A 31 -13.39 3.13 -11.17
N PRO A 32 -12.49 3.30 -10.17
CA PRO A 32 -11.42 2.33 -9.98
C PRO A 32 -12.02 0.94 -9.78
N LEU A 33 -11.26 -0.11 -10.13
CA LEU A 33 -11.70 -1.51 -10.05
C LEU A 33 -12.38 -1.88 -8.72
N PHE A 34 -12.04 -1.18 -7.63
CA PHE A 34 -12.76 -1.17 -6.36
C PHE A 34 -12.28 -0.01 -5.46
N THR A 35 -13.06 0.34 -4.44
CA THR A 35 -12.70 1.34 -3.42
C THR A 35 -11.48 0.89 -2.61
N GLY A 36 -10.46 1.74 -2.51
CA GLY A 36 -9.19 1.40 -1.84
C GLY A 36 -8.16 0.66 -2.71
N TRP A 37 -8.34 0.61 -4.05
CA TRP A 37 -7.39 -0.02 -4.97
C TRP A 37 -5.93 0.45 -4.82
N TRP A 38 -5.72 1.71 -4.42
CA TRP A 38 -4.38 2.29 -4.25
C TRP A 38 -3.56 1.55 -3.18
N THR A 39 -4.22 0.91 -2.21
CA THR A 39 -3.56 0.12 -1.17
C THR A 39 -2.83 -1.10 -1.73
N LEU A 40 -3.17 -1.55 -2.95
CA LEU A 40 -2.43 -2.58 -3.66
C LEU A 40 -0.97 -2.20 -3.90
N PHE A 41 -0.66 -0.90 -4.03
CA PHE A 41 0.73 -0.43 -4.13
C PHE A 41 1.55 -0.71 -2.87
N LEU A 42 0.91 -0.97 -1.72
CA LEU A 42 1.55 -1.41 -0.48
C LEU A 42 1.57 -2.94 -0.39
N ILE A 43 0.42 -3.57 -0.65
CA ILE A 43 0.24 -5.02 -0.48
C ILE A 43 1.09 -5.82 -1.47
N ILE A 44 1.07 -5.47 -2.76
CA ILE A 44 1.79 -6.21 -3.82
C ILE A 44 3.29 -6.27 -3.55
N PRO A 45 4.02 -5.14 -3.36
CA PRO A 45 5.46 -5.21 -3.09
C PRO A 45 5.78 -5.90 -1.76
N ALA A 46 4.90 -5.82 -0.76
CA ALA A 46 5.07 -6.56 0.49
C ALA A 46 5.04 -8.08 0.26
N ILE A 47 4.03 -8.59 -0.46
CA ILE A 47 3.92 -10.03 -0.79
C ILE A 47 5.09 -10.48 -1.66
N LEU A 48 5.45 -9.69 -2.68
CA LEU A 48 6.60 -10.00 -3.54
C LEU A 48 7.92 -10.03 -2.75
N SER A 49 8.08 -9.12 -1.78
CA SER A 49 9.22 -9.12 -0.87
C SER A 49 9.24 -10.35 0.03
N MET A 50 8.09 -10.76 0.57
CA MET A 50 7.97 -11.98 1.40
C MET A 50 8.32 -13.24 0.61
N GLY A 51 7.84 -13.37 -0.64
CA GLY A 51 8.14 -14.51 -1.48
C GLY A 51 9.62 -14.63 -1.88
N LYS A 52 10.33 -13.50 -1.98
CA LYS A 52 11.76 -13.47 -2.37
C LYS A 52 12.72 -13.54 -1.19
N ASN A 53 12.43 -12.80 -0.12
CA ASN A 53 13.35 -12.57 1.00
C ASN A 53 12.88 -13.23 2.31
N GLY A 54 11.78 -13.98 2.28
CA GLY A 54 11.11 -14.47 3.48
C GLY A 54 10.32 -13.38 4.20
N VAL A 55 9.55 -13.77 5.22
CA VAL A 55 8.82 -12.83 6.07
C VAL A 55 9.81 -12.09 6.95
N ASN A 56 9.81 -10.76 6.86
CA ASN A 56 10.65 -9.88 7.64
C ASN A 56 9.81 -8.74 8.23
N VAL A 57 10.38 -7.98 9.17
CA VAL A 57 9.65 -6.94 9.89
C VAL A 57 9.08 -5.88 8.95
N GLY A 58 9.90 -5.42 7.99
CA GLY A 58 9.51 -4.36 7.07
C GLY A 58 8.38 -4.79 6.15
N ASN A 59 8.47 -5.97 5.54
CA ASN A 59 7.43 -6.46 4.63
C ASN A 59 6.15 -6.86 5.38
N ALA A 60 6.24 -7.39 6.60
CA ALA A 60 5.08 -7.68 7.44
C ALA A 60 4.31 -6.41 7.82
N ILE A 61 5.02 -5.37 8.25
CA ILE A 61 4.41 -4.08 8.57
C ILE A 61 3.79 -3.44 7.32
N LEU A 62 4.53 -3.44 6.20
CA LEU A 62 4.04 -2.87 4.95
C LEU A 62 2.76 -3.56 4.47
N LEU A 63 2.70 -4.89 4.59
CA LEU A 63 1.50 -5.67 4.30
C LEU A 63 0.35 -5.28 5.24
N ALA A 64 0.61 -5.20 6.54
CA ALA A 64 -0.41 -4.89 7.54
C ALA A 64 -1.02 -3.50 7.35
N ILE A 65 -0.19 -2.50 7.06
CA ILE A 65 -0.65 -1.13 6.75
C ILE A 65 -1.51 -1.15 5.48
N GLY A 66 -1.08 -1.86 4.43
CA GLY A 66 -1.83 -1.98 3.18
C GLY A 66 -3.21 -2.62 3.37
N VAL A 67 -3.28 -3.73 4.11
CA VAL A 67 -4.54 -4.42 4.42
C VAL A 67 -5.45 -3.54 5.28
N PHE A 68 -4.88 -2.81 6.24
CA PHE A 68 -5.65 -1.92 7.10
C PHE A 68 -6.33 -0.80 6.30
N PHE A 69 -5.58 -0.10 5.46
CA PHE A 69 -6.16 0.96 4.61
C PHE A 69 -7.19 0.40 3.63
N LEU A 70 -7.01 -0.82 3.14
CA LEU A 70 -7.99 -1.46 2.24
C LEU A 70 -9.33 -1.67 2.96
N LEU A 71 -9.28 -2.11 4.22
CA LEU A 71 -10.47 -2.30 5.04
C LEU A 71 -11.16 -0.97 5.40
N GLU A 72 -10.37 0.06 5.73
CA GLU A 72 -10.90 1.42 6.01
C GLU A 72 -11.63 1.99 4.79
N GLU A 73 -11.02 1.92 3.61
CA GLU A 73 -11.62 2.35 2.34
C GLU A 73 -12.90 1.57 2.00
N ARG A 74 -13.02 0.33 2.48
CA ARG A 74 -14.22 -0.51 2.31
C ARG A 74 -15.32 -0.22 3.34
N GLY A 75 -15.15 0.82 4.17
CA GLY A 75 -16.14 1.29 5.13
C GLY A 75 -16.08 0.58 6.49
N TRP A 76 -15.02 -0.19 6.78
CA TRP A 76 -14.85 -0.80 8.09
C TRP A 76 -14.32 0.25 9.06
N ASN A 77 -15.08 0.57 10.11
CA ASN A 77 -14.68 1.55 11.12
C ASN A 77 -13.67 0.96 12.12
N ILE A 78 -12.48 0.65 11.62
CA ILE A 78 -11.40 0.00 12.39
C ILE A 78 -10.28 0.98 12.81
N ARG A 79 -10.49 2.30 12.66
CA ARG A 79 -9.51 3.35 13.02
C ARG A 79 -8.91 3.17 14.42
N GLY A 80 -9.74 2.81 15.41
CA GLY A 80 -9.29 2.58 16.79
C GLY A 80 -8.35 1.38 16.96
N PHE A 81 -8.37 0.43 16.02
CA PHE A 81 -7.55 -0.78 16.08
C PHE A 81 -6.22 -0.64 15.35
N PHE A 82 -5.97 0.47 14.64
CA PHE A 82 -4.75 0.68 13.87
C PHE A 82 -3.50 0.59 14.74
N VAL A 83 -3.43 1.48 15.73
CA VAL A 83 -2.29 1.59 16.63
C VAL A 83 -2.06 0.29 17.42
N PRO A 84 -3.09 -0.33 18.06
CA PRO A 84 -2.92 -1.61 18.73
C PRO A 84 -2.40 -2.73 17.82
N SER A 85 -2.95 -2.86 16.61
CA SER A 85 -2.62 -3.96 15.69
C SER A 85 -1.19 -3.85 15.18
N VAL A 86 -0.73 -2.64 14.82
CA VAL A 86 0.65 -2.40 14.42
C VAL A 86 1.61 -2.75 15.56
N LEU A 87 1.26 -2.37 16.80
CA LEU A 87 2.11 -2.61 17.98
C LEU A 87 2.23 -4.10 18.33
N ILE A 88 1.12 -4.84 18.24
CA ILE A 88 1.11 -6.31 18.42
C ILE A 88 1.94 -6.99 17.34
N LEU A 89 1.76 -6.63 16.07
CA LEU A 89 2.55 -7.19 14.97
C LEU A 89 4.04 -6.88 15.13
N PHE A 90 4.38 -5.66 15.52
CA PHE A 90 5.77 -5.28 15.79
C PHE A 90 6.37 -6.11 16.93
N GLY A 91 5.61 -6.31 18.01
CA GLY A 91 6.01 -7.14 19.14
C GLY A 91 6.21 -8.61 18.77
N ILE A 92 5.26 -9.22 18.05
CA ILE A 92 5.35 -10.61 17.59
C ILE A 92 6.58 -10.79 16.70
N VAL A 93 6.79 -9.89 15.75
CA VAL A 93 7.94 -9.98 14.85
C VAL A 93 9.25 -9.81 15.62
N LEU A 94 9.35 -8.90 16.58
CA LEU A 94 10.57 -8.77 17.42
C LEU A 94 10.87 -10.06 18.19
N VAL A 95 9.84 -10.73 18.71
CA VAL A 95 9.99 -12.03 19.40
C VAL A 95 10.44 -13.13 18.44
N LEU A 96 9.86 -13.18 17.24
CA LEU A 96 10.18 -14.20 16.23
C LEU A 96 11.54 -13.96 15.56
N ASN A 97 11.96 -12.69 15.44
CA ASN A 97 13.21 -12.30 14.82
C ASN A 97 14.39 -12.34 15.81
N LYS A 98 14.37 -13.34 16.72
CA LYS A 98 15.49 -13.67 17.58
C LYS A 98 16.66 -14.12 16.68
N LYS A 99 17.59 -13.19 16.50
CA LYS A 99 18.87 -13.37 15.82
C LYS A 99 19.61 -14.57 16.46
N ASN A 100 19.61 -15.71 15.76
CA ASN A 100 20.67 -16.70 15.90
C ASN A 100 21.92 -16.18 15.18
#